data_AF-A0AAU9XZN8-F1
#
_entry.id   AF-A0AAU9XZN8-F1
#
_cell.length_a   1.000
_cell.length_b   1.000
_cell.length_c   1.000
_cell.angle_alpha   90.00
_cell.angle_beta   90.00
_cell.angle_gamma   90.00
#
_symmetry.space_group_name_H-M   'P 1'
#
loop_
_entity.id
_entity.type
_entity.pdbx_description
1 polymer ?
#
loop_
_entity_poly.entity_id
_entity_poly.type
_entity_poly.pdbx_seq_one_letter_code
_entity_poly.pdbx_strand_id
1 'polypeptide(L)'
;TSDGWGYSSNSFIFSLINKEGLAPFKSTVKYPKYAIYRHRSYGPTFGGGHEIHISKNANSNTKSYTNFGGGYYSLPSGVQNKQTILVGSYSFTPDEVEVFYLT
;
A
#
# COMPACT_ATOMS: atom_id res chain seq x y z
N THR A 1 -9.36 17.89 10.66
CA THR A 1 -8.70 17.68 9.35
C THR A 1 -9.73 17.05 8.43
N SER A 2 -9.97 17.63 7.25
CA SER A 2 -10.92 17.09 6.27
C SER A 2 -10.33 15.83 5.63
N ASP A 3 -11.16 14.81 5.45
CA ASP A 3 -10.77 13.60 4.74
C ASP A 3 -10.44 13.94 3.28
N GLY A 4 -9.41 13.30 2.70
CA GLY A 4 -9.06 13.54 1.31
C GLY A 4 -7.71 13.02 0.83
N TRP A 5 -7.54 13.11 -0.48
CA TRP A 5 -6.34 12.69 -1.17
C TRP A 5 -5.17 13.66 -0.98
N GLY A 6 -3.97 13.14 -0.79
CA GLY A 6 -2.73 13.89 -0.78
C GLY A 6 -1.97 13.72 -2.08
N TYR A 7 -1.45 14.84 -2.60
CA TYR A 7 -0.60 14.84 -3.79
C TYR A 7 0.83 14.44 -3.43
N SER A 8 1.43 13.54 -4.20
CA SER A 8 2.88 13.31 -4.20
C SER A 8 3.35 12.71 -5.51
N SER A 9 4.33 13.32 -6.17
CA SER A 9 5.00 12.76 -7.36
C SER A 9 6.13 11.79 -7.02
N ASN A 10 6.59 11.78 -5.77
CA ASN A 10 7.76 11.04 -5.32
C ASN A 10 7.38 9.82 -4.48
N SER A 11 6.08 9.54 -4.32
CA SER A 11 5.61 8.38 -3.57
C SER A 11 5.92 7.09 -4.32
N PHE A 12 6.40 6.09 -3.57
CA PHE A 12 6.62 4.74 -4.08
C PHE A 12 6.24 3.73 -3.00
N ILE A 13 5.87 2.53 -3.47
CA ILE A 13 5.69 1.34 -2.65
C ILE A 13 6.83 0.39 -3.00
N PHE A 14 7.36 -0.33 -2.03
CA PHE A 14 8.37 -1.34 -2.27
C PHE A 14 8.06 -2.63 -1.51
N SER A 15 8.60 -3.73 -1.99
CA SER A 15 8.59 -5.01 -1.29
C SER A 15 10.00 -5.57 -1.32
N LEU A 16 10.50 -5.97 -0.15
CA LEU A 16 11.80 -6.63 0.01
C LEU A 16 11.66 -8.14 -0.18
N ILE A 17 10.58 -8.71 0.35
CA ILE A 17 10.19 -10.11 0.22
C ILE A 17 8.72 -10.13 -0.19
N ASN A 18 8.39 -10.91 -1.20
CA ASN A 18 7.04 -11.02 -1.75
C ASN A 18 6.63 -12.48 -1.90
N LYS A 19 5.32 -12.72 -2.03
CA LYS A 19 4.74 -14.07 -2.06
C LYS A 19 5.19 -14.91 -3.26
N GLU A 20 5.58 -14.26 -4.35
CA GLU A 20 5.90 -14.90 -5.63
C GLU A 20 7.40 -15.18 -5.79
N GLY A 21 8.23 -14.79 -4.82
CA GLY A 21 9.69 -14.99 -4.89
C GLY A 21 10.37 -14.10 -5.95
N LEU A 22 9.73 -13.00 -6.38
CA LEU A 22 10.36 -12.01 -7.25
C LEU A 22 11.48 -11.29 -6.50
N ALA A 23 12.45 -10.74 -7.24
CA ALA A 23 13.45 -9.84 -6.66
C ALA A 23 12.77 -8.63 -5.98
N PRO A 24 13.42 -7.99 -4.98
CA PRO A 24 12.93 -6.75 -4.38
C PRO A 24 12.58 -5.72 -5.45
N PHE A 25 11.46 -5.03 -5.29
CA PHE A 25 10.99 -4.08 -6.30
C PHE A 25 10.54 -2.76 -5.71
N LYS A 26 10.56 -1.74 -6.56
CA LYS A 26 10.00 -0.41 -6.30
C LYS A 26 8.91 -0.13 -7.34
N SER A 27 7.76 0.32 -6.84
CA SER A 27 6.56 0.65 -7.59
C SER A 27 6.28 2.13 -7.41
N THR A 28 6.38 2.92 -8.48
CA THR A 28 6.25 4.39 -8.44
C THR A 28 4.81 4.81 -8.69
N VAL A 29 4.37 5.89 -8.04
CA VAL A 29 3.03 6.45 -8.24
C VAL A 29 2.81 6.84 -9.71
N LYS A 30 1.65 6.45 -10.26
CA LYS A 30 1.21 6.79 -11.62
C LYS A 30 0.27 7.99 -11.65
N TYR A 31 -0.51 8.18 -10.59
CA TYR A 31 -1.43 9.32 -10.45
C TYR A 31 -1.15 10.07 -9.14
N PRO A 32 -0.24 11.06 -9.16
CA PRO A 32 0.21 11.78 -7.97
C PRO A 32 -0.92 12.35 -7.10
N LYS A 33 -2.03 12.78 -7.71
CA LYS A 33 -3.21 13.29 -6.99
C LYS A 33 -3.89 12.27 -6.06
N TYR A 34 -3.60 10.98 -6.23
CA TYR A 34 -4.17 9.88 -5.45
C TYR A 34 -3.07 9.07 -4.73
N ALA A 35 -1.92 9.69 -4.43
CA ALA A 35 -0.79 8.99 -3.82
C ALA A 35 -1.14 8.45 -2.42
N ILE A 36 -1.79 9.27 -1.59
CA ILE A 36 -2.17 8.88 -0.22
C ILE A 36 -3.60 9.31 0.07
N TYR A 37 -4.37 8.46 0.73
CA TYR A 37 -5.69 8.82 1.25
C TYR A 37 -5.62 9.03 2.76
N ARG A 38 -6.16 10.15 3.22
CA ARG A 38 -6.18 10.52 4.63
C ARG A 38 -7.63 10.54 5.07
N HIS A 39 -8.00 9.59 5.92
CA HIS A 39 -9.35 9.53 6.50
C HIS A 39 -9.28 9.17 7.97
N ARG A 40 -10.03 9.88 8.81
CA ARG A 40 -9.95 9.74 10.29
C ARG A 40 -10.22 8.33 10.83
N SER A 41 -10.98 7.52 10.09
CA SER A 41 -11.30 6.15 10.47
C SER A 41 -10.35 5.12 9.85
N TYR A 42 -9.35 5.56 9.07
CA TYR A 42 -8.40 4.72 8.36
C TYR A 42 -7.00 4.89 8.97
N GLY A 43 -6.15 3.87 8.84
CA GLY A 43 -4.70 4.03 8.99
C GLY A 43 -4.07 4.52 7.67
N PRO A 44 -2.74 4.39 7.54
CA PRO A 44 -2.04 4.70 6.29
C PRO A 44 -2.68 3.98 5.08
N THR A 45 -3.05 4.75 4.06
CA THR A 45 -3.67 4.22 2.84
C THR A 45 -3.02 4.86 1.62
N PHE A 46 -2.47 4.05 0.72
CA PHE A 46 -1.75 4.51 -0.47
C PHE A 46 -2.45 4.07 -1.74
N GLY A 47 -2.56 5.01 -2.69
CA GLY A 47 -3.09 4.80 -4.02
C GLY A 47 -4.62 4.85 -4.11
N GLY A 48 -5.12 5.29 -5.26
CA GLY A 48 -6.55 5.47 -5.53
C GLY A 48 -7.39 4.19 -5.46
N GLY A 49 -6.75 3.03 -5.64
CA GLY A 49 -7.36 1.71 -5.54
C GLY A 49 -7.05 1.03 -4.21
N HIS A 50 -6.41 1.75 -3.29
CA HIS A 50 -5.91 1.23 -2.02
C HIS A 50 -4.92 0.08 -2.23
N GLU A 51 -3.87 0.34 -3.02
CA GLU A 51 -2.74 -0.55 -3.21
C GLU A 51 -2.19 -1.07 -1.88
N ILE A 52 -2.13 -0.21 -0.86
CA ILE A 52 -1.96 -0.57 0.55
C ILE A 52 -3.04 0.12 1.37
N HIS A 53 -3.80 -0.63 2.15
CA HIS A 53 -4.70 -0.11 3.16
C HIS A 53 -4.42 -0.75 4.50
N ILE A 54 -4.02 0.08 5.47
CA ILE A 54 -3.92 -0.31 6.87
C ILE A 54 -5.19 0.17 7.59
N SER A 55 -5.91 -0.76 8.20
CA SER A 55 -7.15 -0.45 8.90
C SER A 55 -6.89 0.31 10.21
N LYS A 56 -7.93 0.96 10.74
CA LYS A 56 -7.87 1.42 12.13
C LYS A 56 -7.78 0.20 13.07
N ASN A 57 -6.97 0.32 14.12
CA ASN A 57 -6.71 -0.75 15.09
C ASN A 57 -6.20 -2.03 14.43
N ALA A 58 -5.36 -1.90 13.39
CA ALA A 58 -4.94 -3.00 12.52
C ALA A 58 -4.27 -4.18 13.25
N ASN A 59 -3.69 -3.95 14.43
CA ASN A 59 -3.12 -5.00 15.28
C ASN A 59 -4.17 -5.91 15.96
N SER A 60 -5.46 -5.59 15.86
CA SER A 60 -6.56 -6.33 16.51
C SER A 60 -7.65 -6.79 15.54
N ASN A 61 -7.42 -6.64 14.23
CA ASN A 61 -8.37 -7.07 13.20
C ASN A 61 -7.68 -7.39 11.86
N THR A 62 -8.39 -8.11 10.99
CA THR A 62 -7.92 -8.54 9.67
C THR A 62 -8.42 -7.65 8.53
N LYS A 63 -8.79 -6.39 8.80
CA LYS A 63 -9.39 -5.48 7.80
C LYS A 63 -8.36 -4.70 6.99
N SER A 64 -7.07 -4.87 7.25
CA SER A 64 -6.02 -4.35 6.37
C SER A 64 -5.96 -5.21 5.11
N TYR A 65 -5.63 -4.59 3.97
CA TYR A 65 -5.51 -5.32 2.71
C TYR A 65 -4.54 -4.65 1.75
N THR A 66 -4.08 -5.41 0.77
CA THR A 66 -3.32 -4.90 -0.37
C THR A 66 -4.02 -5.27 -1.67
N ASN A 67 -4.16 -4.30 -2.58
CA ASN A 67 -4.70 -4.54 -3.91
C ASN A 67 -3.88 -3.80 -4.97
N PHE A 68 -2.80 -4.43 -5.43
CA PHE A 68 -1.95 -3.88 -6.49
C PHE A 68 -2.61 -3.87 -7.89
N GLY A 69 -3.89 -4.24 -7.97
CA GLY A 69 -4.69 -4.18 -9.19
C GLY A 69 -5.28 -2.80 -9.49
N GLY A 70 -5.21 -1.83 -8.57
CA GLY A 70 -5.81 -0.50 -8.71
C GLY A 70 -5.18 0.37 -9.81
N GLY A 71 -3.93 0.11 -10.18
CA GLY A 71 -3.25 0.82 -11.27
C GLY A 71 -2.78 2.23 -10.92
N TYR A 72 -2.78 2.61 -9.64
CA TYR A 72 -2.30 3.91 -9.17
C TYR A 72 -0.82 3.94 -8.85
N TYR A 73 -0.20 2.77 -8.76
CA TYR A 73 1.24 2.56 -8.72
C TYR A 73 1.68 1.61 -9.85
N SER A 74 2.94 1.68 -10.27
CA SER A 74 3.46 0.86 -11.37
C SER A 74 3.62 -0.61 -10.97
N LEU A 75 3.00 -1.53 -11.70
CA LEU A 75 3.14 -2.95 -11.41
C LEU A 75 4.52 -3.47 -11.86
N PRO A 76 5.30 -4.14 -10.99
CA PRO A 76 6.53 -4.82 -11.42
C PRO A 76 6.25 -5.88 -12.48
N SER A 77 7.20 -6.11 -13.37
CA SER A 77 7.12 -7.20 -14.34
C SER A 77 7.11 -8.55 -13.64
N GLY A 78 6.32 -9.49 -14.14
CA GLY A 78 6.27 -10.87 -13.63
C GLY A 78 5.27 -11.11 -12.51
N VAL A 79 4.62 -10.07 -11.97
CA VAL A 79 3.55 -10.25 -10.98
C VAL A 79 2.38 -11.03 -11.57
N GLN A 80 2.06 -12.16 -10.95
CA GLN A 80 0.96 -13.04 -11.34
C GLN A 80 -0.33 -12.69 -10.60
N ASN A 81 -0.25 -12.48 -9.29
CA ASN A 81 -1.37 -12.16 -8.42
C ASN A 81 -1.18 -10.82 -7.71
N LYS A 82 -1.86 -9.81 -8.23
CA LYS A 82 -1.81 -8.43 -7.75
C LYS A 82 -2.40 -8.24 -6.35
N GLN A 83 -3.19 -9.19 -5.84
CA GLN A 83 -3.80 -9.08 -4.50
C GLN A 83 -2.89 -9.65 -3.42
N THR A 84 -2.07 -10.64 -3.75
CA THR A 84 -1.24 -11.36 -2.77
C THR A 84 0.24 -11.02 -2.86
N ILE A 85 0.68 -10.29 -3.89
CA ILE A 85 2.11 -10.04 -4.13
C ILE A 85 2.82 -9.44 -2.91
N LEU A 86 2.22 -8.45 -2.22
CA LEU A 86 2.91 -7.75 -1.13
C LEU A 86 2.99 -8.57 0.18
N VAL A 87 1.87 -9.14 0.62
CA VAL A 87 1.73 -9.71 1.98
C VAL A 87 1.34 -11.19 1.98
N GLY A 88 1.15 -11.80 0.82
CA GLY A 88 0.80 -13.21 0.67
C GLY A 88 -0.70 -13.54 0.75
N SER A 89 -1.54 -12.57 1.12
CA SER A 89 -2.99 -12.68 1.16
C SER A 89 -3.63 -11.35 0.73
N TYR A 90 -4.92 -11.35 0.40
CA TYR A 90 -5.65 -10.10 0.15
C TYR A 90 -5.81 -9.30 1.45
N SER A 91 -6.29 -9.95 2.52
CA SER A 91 -6.49 -9.34 3.83
C SER A 91 -5.51 -9.90 4.86
N PHE A 92 -5.07 -9.05 5.80
CA PHE A 92 -4.06 -9.42 6.79
C PHE A 92 -4.18 -8.59 8.09
N THR A 93 -3.53 -9.08 9.14
CA THR A 93 -3.26 -8.35 10.39
C THR A 93 -1.76 -8.03 10.37
N PRO A 94 -1.34 -6.75 10.34
CA PRO A 94 0.07 -6.41 10.48
C PRO A 94 0.57 -6.79 11.87
N ASP A 95 1.73 -7.43 11.96
CA ASP A 95 2.42 -7.67 13.23
C ASP A 95 2.98 -6.36 13.81
N GLU A 96 3.52 -5.52 12.94
CA GLU A 96 4.13 -4.23 13.29
C GLU A 96 3.92 -3.18 12.19
N VAL A 97 3.84 -1.90 12.58
CA VAL A 97 3.83 -0.76 11.66
C VAL A 97 4.73 0.33 12.24
N GLU A 98 5.83 0.63 11.56
CA GLU A 98 6.78 1.67 11.93
C GLU A 98 6.68 2.87 10.97
N VAL A 99 6.92 4.08 11.48
CA VAL A 99 6.97 5.32 10.68
C VAL A 99 8.29 6.02 10.94
N PHE A 100 9.08 6.16 9.87
CA PHE A 100 10.37 6.85 9.90
C PHE A 100 10.27 8.20 9.19
N TYR A 101 11.00 9.20 9.68
CA TYR A 101 11.20 10.47 9.01
C TYR A 101 12.68 10.81 9.00
N LEU A 102 13.13 11.45 7.92
CA LEU A 102 14.48 11.98 7.80
C LEU A 102 14.41 13.50 8.00
N THR A 103 15.28 14.03 8.84
CA THR A 103 15.43 15.47 9.09
C THR A 103 16.63 16.04 8.36
#